data_AF-A0A6J0N0D1-F1
#
_entry.id   AF-A0A6J0N0D1-F1
#
_cell.length_a   1.000
_cell.length_b   1.000
_cell.length_c   1.000
_cell.angle_alpha   90.00
_cell.angle_beta   90.00
_cell.angle_gamma   90.00
#
_symmetry.space_group_name_H-M   'P 1'
#
loop_
_entity.id
_entity.type
_entity.pdbx_description
1 polymer ?
#
loop_
_entity_poly.entity_id
_entity_poly.type
_entity_poly.pdbx_seq_one_letter_code
_entity_poly.pdbx_strand_id
1 'polypeptide(L)'
;MCAFWDTDKAKEKSLTASVARMSDRNGLGPHKHNSGQKSFKQIEQELVEELGRPVTLSEVFIKTHTKKDGTFVDMKAQEVAEVYRRNKQSRLEDLKAENADPSESSSQAPELSIDEDNEIFLLSTFTDKRGKHYGIGSLKSTLVNGKRKYSASSSILDLQKQLDEAHRKIEEQAAQNAIALRKIEEQAAQNANNLRIIEEQAAHNAEQGAQLKELSVMNKFMTATNPQYVEFVAANKSGD
;
A
#
# COMPACT_ATOMS: atom_id res chain seq x y z
N MET A 1 47.92 45.40 -1.63
CA MET A 1 46.59 45.63 -2.26
C MET A 1 46.74 45.48 -3.75
N CYS A 2 45.78 44.82 -4.42
CA CYS A 2 45.86 44.54 -5.85
C CYS A 2 45.27 45.74 -6.62
N ALA A 3 46.11 46.53 -7.30
CA ALA A 3 45.75 47.79 -7.97
C ALA A 3 44.58 47.68 -8.97
N PHE A 4 44.26 46.46 -9.42
CA PHE A 4 43.11 46.16 -10.27
C PHE A 4 41.76 46.53 -9.62
N TRP A 5 41.57 46.29 -8.33
CA TRP A 5 40.29 46.54 -7.64
C TRP A 5 39.99 48.02 -7.41
N ASP A 6 41.03 48.85 -7.44
CA ASP A 6 40.91 50.30 -7.26
C ASP A 6 40.56 51.04 -8.56
N THR A 7 40.59 50.35 -9.71
CA THR A 7 40.22 50.93 -11.01
C THR A 7 38.74 51.32 -11.07
N ASP A 8 38.43 52.41 -11.76
CA ASP A 8 37.06 52.90 -11.90
C ASP A 8 36.14 51.88 -12.56
N LYS A 9 36.65 51.10 -13.52
CA LYS A 9 35.91 50.00 -14.16
C LYS A 9 35.53 48.91 -13.15
N ALA A 10 36.42 48.55 -12.23
CA ALA A 10 36.12 47.55 -11.20
C ALA A 10 35.10 48.07 -10.19
N LYS A 11 35.21 49.35 -9.79
CA LYS A 11 34.25 50.02 -8.91
C LYS A 11 32.87 50.15 -9.55
N GLU A 12 32.78 50.57 -10.81
CA GLU A 12 31.54 50.68 -11.56
C GLU A 12 30.84 49.32 -11.66
N LYS A 13 31.57 48.27 -12.07
CA LYS A 13 31.04 46.91 -12.13
C LYS A 13 30.51 46.44 -10.77
N SER A 14 31.22 46.76 -9.68
CA SER A 14 30.78 46.46 -8.32
C SER A 14 29.51 47.22 -7.95
N LEU A 15 29.41 48.50 -8.28
CA LEU A 15 28.22 49.34 -8.04
C LEU A 15 27.02 48.81 -8.82
N THR A 16 27.16 48.54 -10.12
CA THR A 16 26.09 47.96 -10.94
C THR A 16 25.63 46.62 -10.38
N ALA A 17 26.57 45.75 -9.98
CA ALA A 17 26.24 44.46 -9.37
C ALA A 17 25.53 44.63 -8.03
N SER A 18 25.94 45.59 -7.20
CA SER A 18 25.30 45.90 -5.93
C SER A 18 23.88 46.42 -6.11
N VAL A 19 23.68 47.39 -7.00
CA VAL A 19 22.36 47.93 -7.36
C VAL A 19 21.45 46.83 -7.90
N ALA A 20 21.96 45.97 -8.78
CA ALA A 20 21.19 44.84 -9.31
C ALA A 20 20.81 43.85 -8.20
N ARG A 21 21.72 43.57 -7.24
CA ARG A 21 21.47 42.66 -6.11
C ARG A 21 20.44 43.22 -5.13
N MET A 22 20.45 44.54 -4.92
CA MET A 22 19.55 45.27 -4.03
C MET A 22 18.32 45.84 -4.75
N SER A 23 18.11 45.48 -6.02
CA SER A 23 16.95 45.95 -6.78
C SER A 23 15.65 45.45 -6.15
N ASP A 24 14.71 46.38 -5.99
CA ASP A 24 13.39 46.13 -5.43
C ASP A 24 12.46 45.35 -6.39
N ARG A 25 12.86 45.17 -7.66
CA ARG A 25 12.16 44.32 -8.65
C ARG A 25 10.63 44.51 -8.64
N ASN A 26 10.18 45.76 -8.72
CA ASN A 26 8.76 46.16 -8.65
C ASN A 26 8.10 45.91 -7.27
N GLY A 27 8.79 46.15 -6.16
CA GLY A 27 8.25 45.91 -4.80
C GLY A 27 8.28 44.46 -4.34
N LEU A 28 8.78 43.53 -5.17
CA LEU A 28 8.89 42.10 -4.82
C LEU A 28 10.16 41.79 -4.03
N GLY A 29 11.12 42.72 -4.01
CA GLY A 29 12.39 42.58 -3.33
C GLY A 29 13.35 41.56 -3.95
N PRO A 30 14.51 41.36 -3.29
CA PRO A 30 15.51 40.40 -3.73
C PRO A 30 14.99 38.96 -3.61
N HIS A 31 15.32 38.13 -4.61
CA HIS A 31 15.02 36.70 -4.59
C HIS A 31 15.76 35.99 -3.45
N LYS A 32 15.04 35.26 -2.60
CA LYS A 32 15.60 34.54 -1.46
C LYS A 32 15.01 33.14 -1.37
N HIS A 33 15.81 32.22 -0.85
CA HIS A 33 15.43 30.86 -0.53
C HIS A 33 16.26 30.40 0.67
N ASN A 34 15.78 29.41 1.42
CA ASN A 34 16.37 28.97 2.69
C ASN A 34 17.14 27.64 2.58
N SER A 35 17.37 27.10 1.36
CA SER A 35 17.93 25.76 1.17
C SER A 35 19.40 25.64 1.59
N GLY A 36 20.06 26.77 1.85
CA GLY A 36 21.48 26.81 2.20
C GLY A 36 22.34 26.19 1.10
N GLN A 37 23.21 25.27 1.48
CA GLN A 37 24.05 24.51 0.54
C GLN A 37 23.34 23.33 -0.12
N LYS A 38 22.14 22.96 0.35
CA LYS A 38 21.40 21.82 -0.21
C LYS A 38 20.75 22.21 -1.52
N SER A 39 20.82 21.30 -2.49
CA SER A 39 20.04 21.41 -3.71
C SER A 39 18.57 21.09 -3.44
N PHE A 40 17.67 21.56 -4.32
CA PHE A 40 16.24 21.29 -4.17
C PHE A 40 15.93 19.80 -4.36
N LYS A 41 16.75 19.11 -5.16
CA LYS A 41 16.69 17.65 -5.32
C LYS A 41 17.05 16.92 -4.03
N GLN A 42 18.04 17.41 -3.29
CA GLN A 42 18.39 16.83 -2.00
C GLN A 42 17.29 17.07 -0.96
N ILE A 43 16.70 18.27 -0.94
CA ILE A 43 15.56 18.56 -0.06
C ILE A 43 14.35 17.69 -0.40
N GLU A 44 14.09 17.45 -1.69
CA GLU A 44 13.07 16.51 -2.15
C GLU A 44 13.32 15.09 -1.60
N GLN A 45 14.54 14.58 -1.71
CA GLN A 45 14.90 13.25 -1.20
C GLN A 45 14.70 13.15 0.33
N GLU A 46 15.15 14.15 1.08
CA GLU A 46 14.97 14.20 2.54
C GLU A 46 13.48 14.24 2.92
N LEU A 47 12.65 14.99 2.17
CA LEU A 47 11.21 15.02 2.40
C LEU A 47 10.52 13.69 2.04
N VAL A 48 10.98 13.01 0.98
CA VAL A 48 10.48 11.67 0.62
C VAL A 48 10.78 10.66 1.72
N GLU A 49 11.98 10.72 2.30
CA GLU A 49 12.36 9.88 3.44
C GLU A 49 11.55 10.22 4.70
N GLU A 50 11.34 11.51 5.00
CA GLU A 50 10.57 11.97 6.16
C GLU A 50 9.08 11.58 6.08
N LEU A 51 8.48 11.71 4.89
CA LEU A 51 7.05 11.45 4.68
C LEU A 51 6.74 10.01 4.24
N GLY A 52 7.75 9.24 3.84
CA GLY A 52 7.58 7.89 3.30
C GLY A 52 6.79 7.82 1.99
N ARG A 53 6.63 8.95 1.29
CA ARG A 53 5.87 9.05 0.03
C ARG A 53 6.53 10.02 -0.95
N PRO A 54 6.23 9.93 -2.25
CA PRO A 54 6.67 10.93 -3.22
C PRO A 54 6.11 12.32 -2.86
N VAL A 55 6.94 13.36 -3.06
CA VAL A 55 6.60 14.75 -2.71
C VAL A 55 6.33 15.62 -3.94
N THR A 56 5.46 16.60 -3.77
CA THR A 56 5.06 17.53 -4.83
C THR A 56 6.06 18.68 -4.99
N LEU A 57 5.98 19.41 -6.10
CA LEU A 57 6.81 20.61 -6.35
C LEU A 57 6.48 21.70 -5.34
N SER A 58 5.21 21.82 -5.00
CA SER A 58 4.69 22.79 -4.04
C SER A 58 5.24 22.54 -2.63
N GLU A 59 5.34 21.27 -2.19
CA GLU A 59 5.92 20.91 -0.89
C GLU A 59 7.40 21.31 -0.80
N VAL A 60 8.20 20.98 -1.82
CA VAL A 60 9.61 21.40 -1.87
C VAL A 60 9.72 22.92 -1.94
N PHE A 61 8.86 23.59 -2.72
CA PHE A 61 8.83 25.03 -2.83
C PHE A 61 8.53 25.70 -1.48
N ILE A 62 7.49 25.25 -0.78
CA ILE A 62 7.11 25.76 0.55
C ILE A 62 8.26 25.54 1.53
N LYS A 63 8.84 24.32 1.59
CA LYS A 63 9.99 24.05 2.46
C LYS A 63 11.17 24.97 2.16
N THR A 64 11.42 25.27 0.89
CA THR A 64 12.57 26.09 0.45
C THR A 64 12.37 27.60 0.53
N HIS A 65 11.13 28.07 0.67
CA HIS A 65 10.79 29.49 0.66
C HIS A 65 10.04 29.96 1.92
N THR A 66 9.92 29.12 2.95
CA THR A 66 9.35 29.50 4.25
C THR A 66 10.40 29.46 5.36
N LYS A 67 10.30 30.35 6.33
CA LYS A 67 11.13 30.28 7.55
C LYS A 67 10.51 29.30 8.53
N LYS A 68 11.21 29.05 9.64
CA LYS A 68 10.70 28.20 10.74
C LYS A 68 9.41 28.73 11.37
N ASP A 69 9.16 30.05 11.27
CA ASP A 69 7.93 30.70 11.73
C ASP A 69 6.75 30.55 10.73
N GLY A 70 6.97 29.89 9.59
CA GLY A 70 5.97 29.72 8.52
C GLY A 70 5.86 30.90 7.55
N THR A 71 6.54 32.02 7.80
CA THR A 71 6.52 33.20 6.91
C THR A 71 7.38 32.98 5.68
N PHE A 72 6.98 33.56 4.54
CA PHE A 72 7.77 33.49 3.32
C PHE A 72 9.00 34.39 3.37
N VAL A 73 10.08 33.95 2.74
CA VAL A 73 11.37 34.66 2.71
C VAL A 73 11.43 35.78 1.67
N ASP A 74 10.55 35.74 0.67
CA ASP A 74 10.35 36.80 -0.29
C ASP A 74 8.86 36.95 -0.69
N MET A 75 8.49 38.16 -1.11
CA MET A 75 7.11 38.51 -1.45
C MET A 75 6.63 37.75 -2.68
N LYS A 76 7.54 37.50 -3.63
CA LYS A 76 7.23 36.74 -4.84
C LYS A 76 6.84 35.30 -4.53
N ALA A 77 7.49 34.66 -3.56
CA ALA A 77 7.12 33.31 -3.14
C ALA A 77 5.80 33.28 -2.37
N GLN A 78 5.53 34.32 -1.57
CA GLN A 78 4.23 34.48 -0.93
C GLN A 78 3.12 34.57 -1.98
N GLU A 79 3.27 35.41 -3.00
CA GLU A 79 2.28 35.54 -4.08
C GLU A 79 2.03 34.21 -4.80
N VAL A 80 3.09 33.49 -5.18
CA VAL A 80 2.96 32.16 -5.79
C VAL A 80 2.22 31.19 -4.87
N ALA A 81 2.53 31.19 -3.57
CA ALA A 81 1.88 30.32 -2.61
C ALA A 81 0.38 30.65 -2.44
N GLU A 82 0.00 31.93 -2.41
CA GLU A 82 -1.41 32.33 -2.34
C GLU A 82 -2.19 31.95 -3.61
N VAL A 83 -1.60 32.18 -4.79
CA VAL A 83 -2.21 31.76 -6.07
C VAL A 83 -2.35 30.23 -6.12
N TYR A 84 -1.32 29.50 -5.71
CA TYR A 84 -1.35 28.05 -5.64
C TYR A 84 -2.43 27.52 -4.71
N ARG A 85 -2.53 28.05 -3.48
CA ARG A 85 -3.57 27.64 -2.53
C ARG A 85 -4.98 27.88 -3.08
N ARG A 86 -5.22 29.02 -3.71
CA ARG A 86 -6.51 29.35 -4.33
C ARG A 86 -6.85 28.39 -5.46
N ASN A 87 -5.91 28.16 -6.38
CA ASN A 87 -6.13 27.28 -7.53
C ASN A 87 -6.34 25.82 -7.08
N LYS A 88 -5.58 25.37 -6.07
CA LYS A 88 -5.74 24.05 -5.46
C LYS A 88 -7.11 23.88 -4.82
N GLN A 89 -7.55 24.87 -4.05
CA GLN A 89 -8.85 24.86 -3.40
C GLN A 89 -9.99 24.81 -4.43
N SER A 90 -9.92 25.64 -5.48
CA SER A 90 -10.90 25.61 -6.58
C SER A 90 -10.98 24.23 -7.22
N ARG A 91 -9.84 23.60 -7.52
CA ARG A 91 -9.83 22.27 -8.14
C ARG A 91 -10.41 21.19 -7.23
N LEU A 92 -10.16 21.26 -5.92
CA LEU A 92 -10.75 20.34 -4.95
C LEU A 92 -12.28 20.51 -4.84
N GLU A 93 -12.78 21.75 -4.96
CA GLU A 93 -14.22 22.04 -4.99
C GLU A 93 -14.88 21.51 -6.25
N ASP A 94 -14.25 21.68 -7.42
CA ASP A 94 -14.71 21.11 -8.69
C ASP A 94 -14.79 19.57 -8.61
N LEU A 95 -13.74 18.92 -8.10
CA LEU A 95 -13.73 17.47 -7.90
C LEU A 95 -14.84 17.02 -6.94
N LYS A 96 -15.10 17.78 -5.87
CA LYS A 96 -16.18 17.48 -4.95
C LYS A 96 -17.55 17.56 -5.62
N ALA A 97 -17.75 18.53 -6.50
CA ALA A 97 -18.99 18.69 -7.27
C ALA A 97 -19.17 17.58 -8.31
N GLU A 98 -18.09 17.16 -8.98
CA GLU A 98 -18.09 16.05 -9.94
C GLU A 98 -18.40 14.70 -9.27
N ASN A 99 -17.94 14.48 -8.03
CA ASN A 99 -18.16 13.24 -7.26
C ASN A 99 -19.46 13.25 -6.44
N ALA A 100 -20.29 14.28 -6.53
CA ALA A 100 -21.55 14.41 -5.79
C ALA A 100 -22.72 13.61 -6.42
N ASP A 101 -22.44 12.41 -6.95
CA ASP A 101 -23.48 11.50 -7.43
C ASP A 101 -24.19 10.87 -6.20
N PRO A 102 -25.52 11.02 -6.02
CA PRO A 102 -26.22 10.63 -4.78
C PRO A 102 -26.25 9.13 -4.48
N SER A 103 -25.71 8.27 -5.34
CA SER A 103 -25.79 6.81 -5.19
C SER A 103 -24.61 6.16 -4.44
N GLU A 104 -23.47 6.82 -4.29
CA GLU A 104 -22.35 6.29 -3.49
C GLU A 104 -21.88 7.33 -2.47
N SER A 105 -22.20 7.09 -1.20
CA SER A 105 -21.57 7.76 -0.07
C SER A 105 -20.12 7.29 0.07
N SER A 106 -19.24 7.70 -0.85
CA SER A 106 -17.81 7.59 -0.63
C SER A 106 -17.40 8.64 0.42
N SER A 107 -17.11 8.17 1.63
CA SER A 107 -16.65 8.98 2.78
C SER A 107 -15.22 9.54 2.60
N GLN A 108 -14.65 9.47 1.39
CA GLN A 108 -13.26 9.83 1.14
C GLN A 108 -13.18 11.28 0.66
N ALA A 109 -12.37 12.09 1.34
CA ALA A 109 -12.14 13.47 0.93
C ALA A 109 -11.56 13.49 -0.50
N PRO A 110 -11.96 14.44 -1.36
CA PRO A 110 -11.36 14.60 -2.68
C PRO A 110 -9.85 14.78 -2.53
N GLU A 111 -9.06 13.92 -3.17
CA GLU A 111 -7.61 13.98 -3.14
C GLU A 111 -7.07 14.18 -4.55
N LEU A 112 -6.17 15.15 -4.71
CA LEU A 112 -5.51 15.42 -5.98
C LEU A 112 -4.38 14.41 -6.19
N SER A 113 -4.26 13.92 -7.42
CA SER A 113 -3.04 13.21 -7.80
C SER A 113 -1.84 14.14 -7.66
N ILE A 114 -0.68 13.55 -7.36
CA ILE A 114 0.61 14.26 -7.28
C ILE A 114 0.89 15.04 -8.57
N ASP A 115 0.53 14.49 -9.73
CA ASP A 115 0.73 15.14 -11.03
C ASP A 115 -0.19 16.35 -11.20
N GLU A 116 -1.44 16.26 -10.77
CA GLU A 116 -2.40 17.36 -10.80
C GLU A 116 -1.94 18.49 -9.86
N ASP A 117 -1.49 18.15 -8.65
CA ASP A 117 -0.98 19.15 -7.70
C ASP A 117 0.24 19.91 -8.24
N ASN A 118 1.15 19.18 -8.90
CA ASN A 118 2.29 19.79 -9.58
C ASN A 118 1.87 20.71 -10.73
N GLU A 119 0.88 20.30 -11.53
CA GLU A 119 0.38 21.11 -12.65
C GLU A 119 -0.24 22.41 -12.15
N ILE A 120 -1.08 22.32 -11.11
CA ILE A 120 -1.65 23.49 -10.43
C ILE A 120 -0.53 24.41 -9.95
N PHE A 121 0.50 23.86 -9.30
CA PHE A 121 1.65 24.63 -8.85
C PHE A 121 2.39 25.32 -10.01
N LEU A 122 2.67 24.61 -11.10
CA LEU A 122 3.36 25.18 -12.27
C LEU A 122 2.56 26.34 -12.88
N LEU A 123 1.24 26.21 -12.98
CA LEU A 123 0.33 27.26 -13.45
C LEU A 123 0.25 28.47 -12.51
N SER A 124 0.45 28.26 -11.22
CA SER A 124 0.50 29.33 -10.21
C SER A 124 1.84 30.06 -10.13
N THR A 125 2.88 29.55 -10.81
CA THR A 125 4.23 30.14 -10.76
C THR A 125 4.50 31.09 -11.92
N PHE A 126 5.38 32.07 -11.69
CA PHE A 126 5.90 32.92 -12.75
C PHE A 126 6.88 32.17 -13.65
N THR A 127 6.79 32.40 -14.96
CA THR A 127 7.79 31.98 -15.93
C THR A 127 8.65 33.16 -16.36
N ASP A 128 9.96 32.94 -16.53
CA ASP A 128 10.82 33.93 -17.17
C ASP A 128 10.68 33.89 -18.70
N LYS A 129 11.33 34.83 -19.39
CA LYS A 129 11.38 34.89 -20.87
C LYS A 129 11.96 33.65 -21.55
N ARG A 130 12.53 32.71 -20.79
CA ARG A 130 13.08 31.43 -21.26
C ARG A 130 12.18 30.26 -20.87
N GLY A 131 10.97 30.52 -20.35
CA GLY A 131 10.03 29.51 -19.88
C GLY A 131 10.42 28.85 -18.56
N LYS A 132 11.38 29.41 -17.80
CA LYS A 132 11.80 28.83 -16.53
C LYS A 132 10.86 29.27 -15.42
N HIS A 133 10.21 28.30 -14.79
CA HIS A 133 9.39 28.51 -13.62
C HIS A 133 10.20 28.98 -12.41
N TYR A 134 9.62 29.93 -11.70
CA TYR A 134 10.12 30.46 -10.45
C TYR A 134 10.14 29.39 -9.34
N GLY A 135 11.12 29.46 -8.44
CA GLY A 135 11.11 28.66 -7.22
C GLY A 135 11.37 27.15 -7.37
N ILE A 136 11.63 26.64 -8.58
CA ILE A 136 11.84 25.18 -8.80
C ILE A 136 13.30 24.75 -8.54
N GLY A 137 14.25 25.68 -8.64
CA GLY A 137 15.66 25.39 -8.38
C GLY A 137 16.24 24.30 -9.30
N SER A 138 16.83 23.26 -8.70
CA SER A 138 17.44 22.12 -9.42
C SER A 138 16.40 21.12 -9.95
N LEU A 139 15.16 21.15 -9.47
CA LEU A 139 14.09 20.25 -9.92
C LEU A 139 13.63 20.54 -11.35
N LYS A 140 14.05 21.66 -11.95
CA LYS A 140 13.72 21.99 -13.34
C LYS A 140 14.14 20.89 -14.33
N SER A 141 15.18 20.12 -14.00
CA SER A 141 15.66 19.02 -14.86
C SER A 141 14.73 17.80 -14.85
N THR A 142 13.81 17.72 -13.88
CA THR A 142 12.81 16.65 -13.84
C THR A 142 11.59 16.99 -14.69
N LEU A 143 11.44 18.23 -15.15
CA LEU A 143 10.34 18.63 -16.04
C LEU A 143 10.68 18.29 -17.49
N VAL A 144 9.85 17.46 -18.13
CA VAL A 144 9.91 17.10 -19.54
C VAL A 144 8.54 17.34 -20.17
N ASN A 145 8.48 18.20 -21.19
CA ASN A 145 7.23 18.59 -21.86
C ASN A 145 6.13 19.08 -20.88
N GLY A 146 6.52 19.86 -19.87
CA GLY A 146 5.60 20.40 -18.86
C GLY A 146 5.16 19.41 -17.78
N LYS A 147 5.55 18.12 -17.89
CA LYS A 147 5.25 17.09 -16.89
C LYS A 147 6.47 16.72 -16.09
N ARG A 148 6.28 16.41 -14.81
CA ARG A 148 7.36 15.99 -13.93
C ARG A 148 7.67 14.51 -14.17
N LYS A 149 8.95 14.19 -14.32
CA LYS A 149 9.46 12.82 -14.29
C LYS A 149 10.04 12.55 -12.91
N TYR A 150 9.48 11.56 -12.25
CA TYR A 150 10.00 11.09 -10.99
C TYR A 150 11.23 10.22 -11.24
N SER A 151 12.31 10.51 -10.50
CA SER A 151 13.50 9.64 -10.48
C SER A 151 13.12 8.29 -9.87
N ALA A 152 13.82 7.21 -10.26
CA ALA A 152 13.55 5.82 -9.85
C ALA A 152 13.42 5.56 -8.32
N SER A 153 13.71 6.55 -7.48
CA SER A 153 13.51 6.51 -6.04
C SER A 153 12.04 6.35 -5.62
N SER A 154 11.07 6.94 -6.34
CA SER A 154 9.65 6.71 -6.04
C SER A 154 9.24 5.27 -6.36
N SER A 155 9.68 4.74 -7.50
CA SER A 155 9.45 3.33 -7.87
C SER A 155 10.13 2.35 -6.91
N ILE A 156 11.24 2.72 -6.27
CA ILE A 156 11.89 1.87 -5.26
C ILE A 156 11.03 1.73 -4.01
N LEU A 157 10.37 2.81 -3.54
CA LEU A 157 9.47 2.74 -2.39
C LEU A 157 8.23 1.90 -2.70
N ASP A 158 7.65 2.07 -3.89
CA ASP A 158 6.50 1.27 -4.33
C ASP A 158 6.87 -0.22 -4.45
N LEU A 159 8.05 -0.51 -5.02
CA LEU A 159 8.57 -1.88 -5.10
C LEU A 159 8.84 -2.47 -3.71
N GLN A 160 9.40 -1.69 -2.78
CA GLN A 160 9.65 -2.16 -1.41
C GLN A 160 8.34 -2.53 -0.71
N LYS A 161 7.31 -1.69 -0.84
CA LYS A 161 5.98 -1.97 -0.30
C LYS A 161 5.37 -3.23 -0.92
N GLN A 162 5.47 -3.39 -2.24
CA GLN A 162 5.00 -4.61 -2.92
C GLN A 162 5.75 -5.86 -2.43
N LEU A 163 7.05 -5.74 -2.17
CA LEU A 163 7.90 -6.82 -1.65
C LEU A 163 7.47 -7.22 -0.24
N ASP A 164 7.23 -6.25 0.64
CA ASP A 164 6.75 -6.47 2.00
C ASP A 164 5.34 -7.09 2.02
N GLU A 165 4.43 -6.62 1.15
CA GLU A 165 3.10 -7.22 0.98
C GLU A 165 3.17 -8.66 0.44
N ALA A 166 4.09 -8.94 -0.49
CA ALA A 166 4.30 -10.28 -1.03
C ALA A 166 4.83 -11.23 0.05
N HIS A 167 5.80 -10.80 0.86
CA HIS A 167 6.29 -11.58 2.00
C HIS A 167 5.17 -11.90 2.98
N ARG A 168 4.32 -10.93 3.33
CA ARG A 168 3.18 -11.16 4.23
C ARG A 168 2.23 -12.23 3.68
N LYS A 169 1.93 -12.19 2.37
CA LYS A 169 1.08 -13.21 1.72
C LYS A 169 1.72 -14.60 1.71
N ILE A 170 3.04 -14.68 1.53
CA ILE A 170 3.77 -15.95 1.57
C ILE A 170 3.70 -16.55 2.98
N GLU A 171 3.91 -15.75 4.03
CA GLU A 171 3.81 -16.19 5.42
C GLU A 171 2.39 -16.66 5.77
N GLU A 172 1.37 -15.91 5.36
CA GLU A 172 -0.03 -16.27 5.57
C GLU A 172 -0.38 -17.59 4.86
N GLN A 173 0.03 -17.74 3.60
CA GLN A 173 -0.18 -18.97 2.85
C GLN A 173 0.58 -20.15 3.49
N ALA A 174 1.79 -19.94 3.97
CA ALA A 174 2.57 -20.98 4.67
C ALA A 174 1.87 -21.42 5.96
N ALA A 175 1.30 -20.49 6.72
CA ALA A 175 0.52 -20.80 7.93
C ALA A 175 -0.77 -21.57 7.59
N GLN A 176 -1.50 -21.16 6.56
CA GLN A 176 -2.69 -21.88 6.09
C GLN A 176 -2.36 -23.30 5.62
N ASN A 177 -1.27 -23.46 4.87
CA ASN A 177 -0.79 -24.77 4.40
C ASN A 177 -0.40 -25.67 5.59
N ALA A 178 0.26 -25.13 6.62
CA ALA A 178 0.61 -25.88 7.82
C ALA A 178 -0.64 -26.38 8.58
N ILE A 179 -1.69 -25.55 8.68
CA ILE A 179 -2.96 -25.94 9.28
C ILE A 179 -3.66 -27.03 8.45
N ALA A 180 -3.66 -26.89 7.12
CA ALA A 180 -4.26 -27.87 6.22
C ALA A 180 -3.56 -29.23 6.32
N LEU A 181 -2.22 -29.26 6.40
CA LEU A 181 -1.45 -30.49 6.60
C LEU A 181 -1.78 -31.19 7.92
N ARG A 182 -1.92 -30.44 9.03
CA ARG A 182 -2.34 -31.01 10.32
C ARG A 182 -3.73 -31.65 10.25
N LYS A 183 -4.68 -31.01 9.56
CA LYS A 183 -6.03 -31.57 9.37
C LYS A 183 -6.02 -32.85 8.53
N ILE A 184 -5.18 -32.90 7.48
CA ILE A 184 -5.01 -34.10 6.67
C ILE A 184 -4.45 -35.25 7.51
N GLU A 185 -3.45 -34.98 8.34
CA GLU A 185 -2.84 -35.97 9.22
C GLU A 185 -3.82 -36.50 10.28
N GLU A 186 -4.59 -35.61 10.90
CA GLU A 186 -5.64 -35.97 11.86
C GLU A 186 -6.74 -36.82 11.19
N GLN A 187 -7.18 -36.44 10.00
CA GLN A 187 -8.16 -37.21 9.24
C GLN A 187 -7.62 -38.59 8.85
N ALA A 188 -6.34 -38.68 8.46
CA ALA A 188 -5.70 -39.96 8.13
C ALA A 188 -5.63 -40.89 9.36
N ALA A 189 -5.31 -40.35 10.53
CA ALA A 189 -5.31 -41.10 11.79
C ALA A 189 -6.73 -41.58 12.16
N GLN A 190 -7.74 -40.73 11.99
CA GLN A 190 -9.13 -41.09 12.24
C GLN A 190 -9.62 -42.18 11.26
N ASN A 191 -9.26 -42.09 9.99
CA ASN A 191 -9.60 -43.10 8.99
C ASN A 191 -8.93 -44.45 9.32
N ALA A 192 -7.67 -44.45 9.75
CA ALA A 192 -6.97 -45.67 10.17
C ALA A 192 -7.65 -46.34 11.37
N ASN A 193 -8.13 -45.55 12.34
CA ASN A 193 -8.88 -46.07 13.48
C ASN A 193 -10.23 -46.68 13.04
N ASN A 194 -10.97 -45.99 12.18
CA ASN A 194 -12.23 -46.50 11.63
C ASN A 194 -12.02 -47.83 10.88
N LEU A 195 -10.94 -47.97 10.11
CA LEU A 195 -10.59 -49.23 9.45
C LEU A 195 -10.36 -50.37 10.47
N ARG A 196 -9.62 -50.12 11.57
CA ARG A 196 -9.43 -51.14 12.61
C ARG A 196 -10.74 -51.60 13.23
N ILE A 197 -11.64 -50.66 13.53
CA ILE A 197 -12.96 -50.99 14.09
C ILE A 197 -13.77 -51.86 13.12
N ILE A 198 -13.73 -51.54 11.81
CA ILE A 198 -14.41 -52.33 10.78
C ILE A 198 -13.83 -53.74 10.70
N GLU A 199 -12.51 -53.89 10.74
CA GLU A 199 -11.84 -55.20 10.72
C GLU A 199 -12.19 -56.04 11.95
N GLU A 200 -12.17 -55.45 13.15
CA GLU A 200 -12.55 -56.11 14.40
C GLU A 200 -14.03 -56.55 14.38
N GLN A 201 -14.93 -55.69 13.89
CA GLN A 201 -16.35 -56.03 13.75
C GLN A 201 -16.58 -57.14 12.72
N ALA A 202 -15.84 -57.12 11.61
CA ALA A 202 -15.93 -58.16 10.59
C ALA A 202 -15.47 -59.53 11.13
N ALA A 203 -14.40 -59.56 11.93
CA ALA A 203 -13.92 -60.78 12.58
C ALA A 203 -14.96 -61.33 13.57
N HIS A 204 -15.52 -60.48 14.42
CA HIS A 204 -16.57 -60.88 15.37
C HIS A 204 -17.83 -61.40 14.66
N ASN A 205 -18.27 -60.73 13.59
CA ASN A 205 -19.42 -61.18 12.80
C ASN A 205 -19.17 -62.52 12.11
N ALA A 206 -17.94 -62.77 11.65
CA ALA A 206 -17.56 -64.05 11.06
C ALA A 206 -17.60 -65.19 12.09
N GLU A 207 -17.14 -64.93 13.32
CA GLU A 207 -17.22 -65.87 14.44
C GLU A 207 -18.67 -66.18 14.82
N GLN A 208 -19.51 -65.15 14.99
CA GLN A 208 -20.94 -65.34 15.22
C GLN A 208 -21.61 -66.13 14.09
N GLY A 209 -21.24 -65.85 12.83
CA GLY A 209 -21.71 -66.59 11.67
C GLY A 209 -21.31 -68.06 11.67
N ALA A 210 -20.13 -68.41 12.20
CA ALA A 210 -19.71 -69.80 12.36
C ALA A 210 -20.51 -70.52 13.46
N GLN A 211 -20.69 -69.89 14.61
CA GLN A 211 -21.50 -70.43 15.72
C GLN A 211 -22.96 -70.66 15.30
N LEU A 212 -23.56 -69.73 14.54
CA LEU A 212 -24.91 -69.88 14.01
C LEU A 212 -25.04 -71.07 13.04
N LYS A 213 -24.02 -71.33 12.22
CA LYS A 213 -24.00 -72.51 11.34
C LYS A 213 -23.96 -73.80 12.15
N GLU A 214 -23.16 -73.86 13.22
CA GLU A 214 -23.09 -75.01 14.11
C GLU A 214 -24.43 -75.27 14.82
N LEU A 215 -25.03 -74.22 15.41
CA LEU A 215 -26.37 -74.30 16.00
C LEU A 215 -27.44 -74.74 14.99
N SER A 216 -27.34 -74.29 13.73
CA SER A 216 -28.25 -74.71 12.66
C SER A 216 -28.16 -76.22 12.38
N VAL A 217 -26.93 -76.78 12.37
CA VAL A 217 -26.72 -78.23 12.20
C VAL A 217 -27.30 -78.99 13.39
N MET A 218 -27.04 -78.54 14.62
CA MET A 218 -27.60 -79.14 15.84
C MET A 218 -29.12 -79.11 15.83
N ASN A 219 -29.73 -77.98 15.46
CA ASN A 219 -31.18 -77.82 15.37
C ASN A 219 -31.78 -78.84 14.39
N LYS A 220 -31.22 -78.96 13.18
CA LYS A 220 -31.64 -79.97 12.19
C LYS A 220 -31.57 -81.40 12.73
N PHE A 221 -30.48 -81.75 13.42
CA PHE A 221 -30.32 -83.07 14.03
C PHE A 221 -31.39 -83.32 15.10
N MET A 222 -31.56 -82.39 16.05
CA MET A 222 -32.53 -82.50 17.15
C MET A 222 -33.98 -82.56 16.65
N THR A 223 -34.34 -81.80 15.61
CA THR A 223 -35.65 -81.89 14.95
C THR A 223 -35.90 -83.26 14.33
N ALA A 224 -34.87 -83.91 13.79
CA ALA A 224 -35.00 -85.22 13.14
C ALA A 224 -35.04 -86.40 14.13
N THR A 225 -34.39 -86.29 15.29
CA THR A 225 -34.22 -87.40 16.24
C THR A 225 -35.02 -87.29 17.53
N ASN A 226 -35.54 -86.11 17.89
CA ASN A 226 -36.23 -85.90 19.17
C ASN A 226 -37.62 -85.26 19.02
N PRO A 227 -38.71 -86.05 19.12
CA PRO A 227 -40.09 -85.54 19.01
C PRO A 227 -40.47 -84.51 20.10
N GLN A 228 -40.00 -84.69 21.34
CA GLN A 228 -40.29 -83.75 22.44
C GLN A 228 -39.65 -82.38 22.21
N TYR A 229 -38.46 -82.36 21.58
CA TYR A 229 -37.81 -81.11 21.19
C TYR A 229 -38.63 -80.34 20.13
N VAL A 230 -39.22 -81.04 19.16
CA VAL A 230 -40.07 -80.43 18.13
C VAL A 230 -41.31 -79.80 18.75
N GLU A 231 -41.97 -80.51 19.69
CA GLU A 231 -43.12 -79.98 20.44
C GLU A 231 -42.73 -78.75 21.27
N PHE A 232 -41.58 -78.79 21.97
CA PHE A 232 -41.07 -77.65 22.73
C PHE A 232 -40.79 -76.43 21.85
N VAL A 233 -40.12 -76.61 20.70
CA VAL A 233 -39.85 -75.51 19.76
C VAL A 233 -41.16 -74.96 19.18
N ALA A 234 -42.13 -75.82 18.85
CA ALA A 234 -43.44 -75.38 18.35
C ALA A 234 -44.22 -74.56 19.41
N ALA A 235 -44.15 -74.96 20.69
CA ALA A 235 -44.76 -74.24 21.79
C ALA A 235 -44.11 -72.87 22.07
N ASN A 236 -42.85 -72.67 21.69
CA ASN A 236 -42.09 -71.44 21.94
C ASN A 236 -41.81 -70.61 20.67
N LYS A 237 -42.35 -71.00 19.50
CA LYS A 237 -42.16 -70.27 18.24
C LYS A 237 -43.05 -69.02 18.09
N SER A 238 -43.98 -68.78 19.01
CA SER A 238 -44.90 -67.65 18.99
C SER A 238 -44.46 -66.57 19.98
N GLY A 239 -43.48 -65.76 19.59
CA GLY A 239 -42.99 -64.66 20.41
C GLY A 239 -41.88 -63.87 19.72
N ASP A 240 -42.16 -63.35 18.53
CA ASP A 240 -41.52 -62.18 17.92
C ASP A 240 -42.58 -61.41 17.12
#